data_AF-A0AAV2I6Z5-F1
#
_entry.id   AF-A0AAV2I6Z5-F1
#
_cell.length_a   1.000
_cell.length_b   1.000
_cell.length_c   1.000
_cell.angle_alpha   90.00
_cell.angle_beta   90.00
_cell.angle_gamma   90.00
#
_symmetry.space_group_name_H-M   'P 1'
#
loop_
_entity.id
_entity.type
_entity.pdbx_description
1 polymer ?
#
loop_
_entity_poly.entity_id
_entity_poly.type
_entity_poly.pdbx_seq_one_letter_code
_entity_poly.pdbx_strand_id
1 'polypeptide(L)'
;LSAFLEPGDVIMADRGFTIEDNLLPMKVTLVIPPFLKNKKRLTPQEELKTKQIAKLGIHIERAIEAMKRYKILQYRVPLSIQYVFSQMVFV
;
A
#
# COMPACT_ATOMS: atom_id res chain seq x y z
N LEU A 1 5.02 -13.29 -0.19
CA LEU A 1 5.61 -12.07 0.43
C LEU A 1 7.12 -12.19 0.46
N SER A 2 7.71 -13.19 1.13
CA SER A 2 9.17 -13.38 1.20
C SER A 2 9.89 -13.54 -0.15
N ALA A 3 9.21 -13.96 -1.21
CA ALA A 3 9.82 -14.09 -2.54
C ALA A 3 10.03 -12.76 -3.28
N PHE A 4 9.45 -11.65 -2.80
CA PHE A 4 9.49 -10.33 -3.45
C PHE A 4 9.88 -9.19 -2.49
N LEU A 5 10.15 -9.51 -1.22
CA LEU A 5 10.44 -8.52 -0.19
C LEU A 5 11.82 -8.77 0.38
N GLU A 6 12.61 -7.72 0.45
CA GLU A 6 13.95 -7.73 1.02
C GLU A 6 13.96 -7.00 2.37
N PRO A 7 14.86 -7.39 3.29
CA PRO A 7 15.08 -6.66 4.53
C PRO A 7 15.34 -5.17 4.27
N GLY A 8 14.55 -4.28 4.89
CA GLY A 8 14.61 -2.83 4.69
C GLY A 8 13.52 -2.27 3.79
N ASP A 9 12.74 -3.11 3.11
CA ASP A 9 11.61 -2.66 2.30
C ASP A 9 10.53 -1.96 3.13
N VAL A 10 9.78 -1.09 2.46
CA VAL A 10 8.66 -0.35 3.03
C VAL A 10 7.39 -0.66 2.25
N ILE A 11 6.39 -1.19 2.94
CA ILE A 11 5.07 -1.48 2.38
C ILE A 11 4.09 -0.43 2.85
N MET A 12 3.36 0.19 1.93
CA MET A 12 2.20 1.02 2.27
C MET A 12 0.93 0.17 2.23
N ALA A 13 0.09 0.28 3.26
CA ALA A 13 -1.18 -0.43 3.31
C ALA A 13 -2.30 0.47 3.84
N ASP A 14 -3.53 0.15 3.43
CA ASP A 14 -4.72 0.81 3.93
C ASP A 14 -4.97 0.48 5.40
N ARG A 15 -5.88 1.24 5.99
CA ARG A 15 -6.31 1.01 7.36
C ARG A 15 -6.99 -0.35 7.50
N GLY A 16 -6.64 -1.09 8.55
CA GLY A 16 -7.23 -2.39 8.86
C GLY A 16 -6.40 -3.58 8.40
N PHE A 17 -5.30 -3.34 7.68
CA PHE A 17 -4.30 -4.38 7.39
C PHE A 17 -3.46 -4.65 8.65
N THR A 18 -3.72 -5.77 9.33
CA THR A 18 -2.96 -6.24 10.49
C THR A 18 -1.93 -7.29 10.08
N ILE A 19 -1.00 -6.90 9.21
CA ILE A 19 0.06 -7.78 8.68
C ILE A 19 1.44 -7.49 9.27
N GLU A 20 1.53 -6.55 10.21
CA GLU A 20 2.80 -6.11 10.81
C GLU A 20 3.56 -7.27 11.44
N ASP A 21 2.86 -8.18 12.14
CA ASP A 21 3.43 -9.39 12.73
C ASP A 21 4.06 -10.33 11.68
N ASN A 22 3.52 -10.35 10.46
CA ASN A 22 4.07 -11.14 9.37
C ASN A 22 5.31 -10.49 8.73
N LEU A 23 5.43 -9.16 8.82
CA LEU A 23 6.51 -8.36 8.22
C LEU A 23 7.71 -8.17 9.15
N LEU A 24 7.48 -8.16 10.47
CA LEU A 24 8.52 -8.00 11.49
C LEU A 24 9.69 -9.00 11.33
N PRO A 25 9.46 -10.33 11.18
CA PRO A 25 10.55 -11.29 10.96
C PRO A 25 11.34 -11.05 9.68
N MET A 26 10.73 -10.40 8.68
CA MET A 26 11.36 -10.07 7.39
C MET A 26 12.12 -8.75 7.41
N LYS A 27 12.07 -8.00 8.54
CA LYS A 27 12.63 -6.63 8.66
C LYS A 27 12.04 -5.66 7.63
N VAL A 28 10.76 -5.81 7.32
CA VAL A 28 10.01 -4.95 6.41
C VAL A 28 9.12 -4.01 7.22
N THR A 29 9.08 -2.74 6.83
CA THR A 29 8.30 -1.71 7.55
C THR A 29 6.92 -1.54 6.93
N LEU A 30 5.87 -1.58 7.75
CA LEU A 30 4.51 -1.25 7.32
C LEU A 30 4.21 0.24 7.58
N VAL A 31 3.82 0.98 6.54
CA VAL A 31 3.36 2.36 6.62
C VAL A 31 1.87 2.41 6.34
N ILE A 32 1.09 2.80 7.34
CA ILE A 32 -0.33 3.11 7.18
C ILE A 32 -0.47 4.63 7.08
N PRO A 33 -1.11 5.18 6.04
CA PRO A 33 -1.29 6.62 5.91
C PRO A 33 -1.88 7.26 7.18
N PRO A 34 -1.31 8.38 7.66
CA PRO A 34 -1.76 8.99 8.89
C PRO A 34 -3.16 9.57 8.71
N PHE A 35 -4.05 9.24 9.67
CA PHE A 35 -5.38 9.84 9.75
C PHE A 35 -5.41 10.93 10.81
N LEU A 36 -6.03 12.06 10.48
CA LEU A 36 -6.34 13.14 11.42
C LEU A 36 -7.46 12.68 12.36
N LYS A 37 -7.18 11.74 13.28
CA LYS A 37 -8.20 11.28 14.24
C LYS A 37 -8.54 12.38 15.25
N ASN A 38 -7.53 12.95 15.92
CA ASN A 38 -7.73 13.81 17.10
C ASN A 38 -6.76 15.01 17.24
N LYS A 39 -5.87 15.27 16.27
CA LYS A 39 -4.95 16.44 16.33
C LYS A 39 -5.52 17.61 15.53
N LYS A 40 -5.64 18.79 16.15
CA LYS A 40 -6.08 20.04 15.49
C LYS A 40 -5.03 20.61 14.51
N ARG A 41 -3.73 20.35 14.72
CA ARG A 41 -2.63 20.80 13.86
C ARG A 41 -1.49 19.77 13.88
N LEU A 42 -0.82 19.62 12.75
CA LEU A 42 0.41 18.84 12.62
C LEU A 42 1.62 19.77 12.84
N THR A 43 2.72 19.24 13.34
CA THR A 43 4.00 19.96 13.31
C THR A 43 4.52 20.06 11.87
N PRO A 44 5.41 21.01 11.53
CA PRO A 44 5.96 21.12 10.17
C PRO A 44 6.60 19.83 9.65
N GLN A 45 7.25 19.07 10.54
CA GLN A 45 7.88 17.79 10.22
C GLN A 45 6.83 16.69 9.95
N GLU A 46 5.77 16.62 10.75
CA GLU A 46 4.67 15.69 10.53
C GLU A 46 3.88 16.03 9.26
N GLU A 47 3.69 17.31 8.94
CA GLU A 47 3.08 17.74 7.68
C GLU A 47 3.89 17.28 6.48
N LEU A 48 5.22 17.41 6.53
CA LEU A 48 6.08 17.02 5.43
C LEU A 48 6.03 15.52 5.18
N LYS A 49 6.11 14.71 6.24
CA LYS A 49 5.95 13.25 6.17
C LYS A 49 4.57 12.86 5.66
N THR A 50 3.52 13.52 6.14
CA THR A 50 2.14 13.27 5.70
C THR A 50 1.97 13.60 4.21
N LYS A 51 2.53 14.71 3.73
CA LYS A 51 2.52 15.07 2.31
C LYS A 51 3.24 14.05 1.44
N GLN A 52 4.40 13.53 1.89
CA GLN A 52 5.12 12.49 1.17
C GLN A 52 4.30 11.20 1.08
N ILE A 53 3.74 10.75 2.20
CA ILE A 53 2.88 9.56 2.26
C ILE A 53 1.63 9.74 1.39
N ALA A 54 0.96 10.88 1.47
CA ALA A 54 -0.20 11.19 0.64
C ALA A 54 0.14 11.21 -0.85
N LYS A 55 1.30 11.78 -1.22
CA LYS A 55 1.77 11.80 -2.62
C LYS A 55 1.95 10.38 -3.17
N LEU A 56 2.53 9.47 -2.39
CA LEU A 56 2.67 8.06 -2.75
C LEU A 56 1.30 7.36 -2.82
N GLY A 57 0.41 7.66 -1.86
CA GLY A 57 -0.95 7.13 -1.82
C GLY A 57 -1.79 7.43 -3.07
N ILE A 58 -1.58 8.59 -3.70
CA ILE A 58 -2.27 8.95 -4.97
C ILE A 58 -2.01 7.89 -6.06
N HIS A 59 -0.80 7.33 -6.15
CA HIS A 59 -0.50 6.30 -7.16
C HIS A 59 -1.28 5.01 -6.87
N ILE A 60 -1.39 4.64 -5.60
CA ILE A 60 -2.18 3.48 -5.15
C ILE A 60 -3.66 3.69 -5.50
N GLU A 61 -4.22 4.85 -5.17
CA GLU A 61 -5.63 5.17 -5.46
C GLU A 61 -5.91 5.13 -6.96
N ARG A 62 -5.02 5.69 -7.79
CA ARG A 62 -5.16 5.65 -9.26
C ARG A 62 -5.10 4.23 -9.81
N ALA A 63 -4.22 3.39 -9.29
CA ALA A 63 -4.15 1.98 -9.68
C ALA A 63 -5.43 1.22 -9.31
N ILE A 64 -5.95 1.44 -8.09
CA ILE A 64 -7.22 0.86 -7.64
C ILE A 64 -8.38 1.34 -8.51
N GLU A 65 -8.43 2.63 -8.83
CA GLU A 65 -9.45 3.22 -9.69
C GLU A 65 -9.40 2.59 -11.09
N ALA A 66 -8.22 2.42 -11.68
CA ALA A 66 -8.05 1.73 -12.95
C ALA A 66 -8.56 0.28 -12.88
N MET A 67 -8.17 -0.48 -11.85
CA MET A 67 -8.65 -1.85 -11.66
C MET A 67 -10.18 -1.94 -11.56
N LYS A 68 -10.83 -0.99 -10.88
CA LYS A 68 -12.30 -0.89 -10.81
C LYS A 68 -12.91 -0.53 -12.16
N ARG A 69 -12.36 0.48 -12.84
CA ARG A 69 -12.82 0.98 -14.14
C ARG A 69 -12.81 -0.12 -15.21
N TYR A 70 -11.75 -0.92 -15.24
CA TYR A 70 -11.61 -2.04 -16.18
C TYR A 70 -12.17 -3.36 -15.65
N LYS A 71 -12.81 -3.35 -14.47
CA LYS A 71 -13.49 -4.51 -13.90
C LYS A 71 -12.56 -5.72 -13.70
N ILE A 72 -11.27 -5.46 -13.48
CA ILE A 72 -10.22 -6.50 -13.36
C ILE A 72 -10.53 -7.49 -12.24
N LEU A 73 -11.06 -6.97 -11.13
CA LEU A 73 -11.43 -7.76 -9.94
C LEU A 73 -12.95 -8.02 -9.85
N GLN A 74 -13.72 -7.72 -10.89
CA GLN A 74 -15.18 -7.96 -10.85
C GLN A 74 -15.52 -9.46 -10.94
N TYR A 75 -14.68 -10.24 -11.61
CA TYR A 75 -14.91 -11.65 -11.86
C TYR A 75 -13.88 -12.52 -11.14
N ARG A 76 -14.17 -13.81 -10.99
CA ARG A 76 -13.22 -14.77 -10.43
C ARG A 76 -11.99 -14.85 -11.33
N VAL A 77 -10.84 -14.56 -10.75
CA VAL A 77 -9.54 -14.71 -11.39
C VAL A 77 -9.08 -16.16 -11.24
N PRO A 78 -8.79 -16.88 -12.33
CA PRO A 78 -8.17 -18.20 -12.25
C PRO A 78 -6.78 -18.13 -11.60
N LEU A 79 -6.48 -19.05 -10.67
CA LEU A 79 -5.15 -19.11 -10.04
C LEU A 79 -4.02 -19.37 -11.05
N SER A 80 -4.33 -19.96 -12.20
CA SER A 80 -3.37 -20.16 -13.29
C SER A 80 -2.77 -18.86 -13.83
N ILE A 81 -3.46 -17.72 -13.69
CA ILE A 81 -2.99 -16.41 -14.17
C ILE A 81 -2.59 -15.46 -13.03
N GLN A 82 -2.47 -15.94 -11.79
CA GLN A 82 -2.17 -15.09 -10.63
C GLN A 82 -0.87 -14.29 -10.78
N TYR A 83 0.13 -14.83 -11.49
CA TYR A 83 1.43 -14.18 -11.70
C TYR A 83 1.32 -12.89 -12.50
N VAL A 84 0.26 -12.71 -13.29
CA VAL A 84 0.02 -11.52 -14.10
C VAL A 84 -0.32 -10.31 -13.20
N PHE A 85 -0.87 -10.52 -12.01
CA PHE A 85 -1.22 -9.43 -11.08
C PHE A 85 0.00 -8.61 -10.68
N SER A 86 1.14 -9.26 -10.47
CA SER A 86 2.41 -8.58 -10.16
C SER A 86 2.90 -7.66 -11.29
N GLN A 87 2.40 -7.82 -12.51
CA GLN A 87 2.75 -7.00 -13.67
C GLN A 87 1.70 -5.92 -14.00
N MET A 88 0.55 -5.90 -13.32
CA MET A 88 -0.54 -4.97 -13.64
C MET A 88 -0.24 -3.52 -13.25
N VAL A 89 0.54 -3.33 -12.18
CA VAL A 89 0.85 -2.01 -11.64
C VAL A 89 2.33 -1.96 -11.27
N PHE A 90 3.07 -1.04 -11.88
CA PHE A 90 4.45 -0.73 -11.54
C PHE A 90 4.56 0.80 -11.41
N VAL A 91 5.14 1.29 -10.32
CA VAL A 91 5.25 2.73 -9.99
C VAL A 91 6.69 3.04 -9.65
#